data_AF-A0A2C0ZEX5-F1
#
_entry.id   AF-A0A2C0ZEX5-F1
#
_cell.length_a   1.000
_cell.length_b   1.000
_cell.length_c   1.000
_cell.angle_alpha   90.00
_cell.angle_beta   90.00
_cell.angle_gamma   90.00
#
_symmetry.space_group_name_H-M   'P 1'
#
loop_
_entity.id
_entity.type
_entity.pdbx_description
1 polymer ?
#
loop_
_entity_poly.entity_id
_entity_poly.type
_entity_poly.pdbx_seq_one_letter_code
_entity_poly.pdbx_strand_id
1 'polypeptide(L)'
;KDKVTNDTTLYAKWKINSYKVSYVSNGGSTVPTQTANYNSVINLPKPTKTGYTFAGWYKDASLKTPVGNSVTLTNNITLYAKWNINTYTVKFNSNGGSSVTSKTAIYNATISQPKSPTRKGYVFIGWYKDASGKVTWNFTKDRVTANTTIYAKWVSIPAKPTHAKLTKA
;
A
#
# COMPACT_ATOMS: atom_id res chain seq x y z
N LYS A 1 6.15 3.00 72.76
CA LYS A 1 5.54 4.20 72.14
C LYS A 1 6.65 5.20 71.98
N ASP A 2 7.12 5.43 70.76
CA ASP A 2 8.19 6.39 70.54
C ASP A 2 7.67 7.80 70.82
N LYS A 3 8.31 8.45 71.79
CA LYS A 3 7.94 9.78 72.25
C LYS A 3 8.90 10.75 71.58
N VAL A 4 8.40 11.49 70.60
CA VAL A 4 9.13 12.64 70.03
C VAL A 4 9.13 13.75 71.08
N THR A 5 10.31 14.11 71.59
CA THR A 5 10.47 15.09 72.68
C THR A 5 11.11 16.40 72.24
N ASN A 6 11.53 16.51 70.98
CA ASN A 6 12.14 17.70 70.37
C ASN A 6 11.63 17.88 68.93
N ASP A 7 11.79 19.09 68.39
CA ASP A 7 11.49 19.38 66.99
C ASP A 7 12.26 18.43 66.06
N THR A 8 11.53 17.76 65.18
CA THR A 8 12.06 16.75 64.27
C THR A 8 11.70 17.13 62.84
N THR A 9 12.70 17.36 62.00
CA THR A 9 12.50 17.57 60.56
C THR A 9 12.52 16.23 59.84
N LEU A 10 11.42 15.89 59.17
CA LEU A 10 11.32 14.73 58.28
C LEU A 10 11.52 15.17 56.83
N TYR A 11 12.24 14.37 56.06
CA TYR A 11 12.42 14.57 54.63
C TYR A 11 11.65 13.50 53.85
N ALA A 12 10.88 13.94 52.86
CA ALA A 12 10.29 13.04 51.87
C ALA A 12 11.30 12.76 50.74
N LYS A 13 11.35 11.50 50.29
CA LYS A 13 12.11 11.09 49.10
C LYS A 13 11.13 10.65 48.01
N TRP A 14 11.23 11.26 46.84
CA TRP A 14 10.35 10.96 45.70
C TRP A 14 11.10 10.15 44.63
N LYS A 15 10.43 9.13 44.09
CA LYS A 15 10.88 8.38 42.90
C LYS A 15 9.92 8.71 41.77
N ILE A 16 10.43 9.19 40.64
CA ILE A 16 9.59 9.50 39.48
C ILE A 16 8.96 8.21 38.91
N ASN A 17 7.67 8.26 38.61
CA ASN A 17 6.98 7.15 37.96
C ASN A 17 7.47 7.00 36.51
N SER A 18 7.47 5.77 36.00
CA SER A 18 7.78 5.46 34.61
C SER A 18 6.61 4.75 33.95
N TYR A 19 6.38 5.08 32.68
CA TYR A 19 5.26 4.59 31.89
C TYR A 19 5.73 4.12 30.51
N LYS A 20 4.93 3.24 29.88
CA LYS A 20 5.21 2.65 28.57
C LYS A 20 4.23 3.08 27.48
N VAL A 21 4.73 3.20 26.25
CA VAL A 21 3.94 3.23 25.01
C VAL A 21 4.14 1.90 24.29
N SER A 22 3.05 1.15 24.13
CA SER A 22 3.03 -0.10 23.37
C SER A 22 2.32 0.11 22.02
N TYR A 23 2.71 -0.66 21.01
CA TYR A 23 2.28 -0.45 19.63
C TYR A 23 1.66 -1.72 19.04
N VAL A 24 0.45 -1.59 18.52
CA VAL A 24 -0.23 -2.61 17.72
C VAL A 24 -0.17 -2.16 16.26
N SER A 25 0.76 -2.72 15.49
CA SER A 25 1.05 -2.29 14.12
C SER A 25 -0.04 -2.66 13.11
N ASN A 26 -1.06 -3.44 13.49
CA ASN A 26 -2.17 -3.88 12.63
C ASN A 26 -1.69 -4.44 11.27
N GLY A 27 -0.70 -5.35 11.35
CA GLY A 27 -0.10 -6.01 10.19
C GLY A 27 0.98 -5.19 9.47
N GLY A 28 1.43 -4.07 10.03
CA GLY A 28 2.66 -3.40 9.62
C GLY A 28 3.90 -3.99 10.31
N SER A 29 5.07 -3.42 10.01
CA SER A 29 6.34 -3.78 10.62
C SER A 29 6.30 -3.68 12.16
N THR A 30 7.08 -4.52 12.83
CA THR A 30 7.17 -4.55 14.29
C THR A 30 7.70 -3.23 14.82
N VAL A 31 7.08 -2.73 15.89
CA VAL A 31 7.49 -1.51 16.58
C VAL A 31 7.79 -1.83 18.04
N PRO A 32 9.04 -1.63 18.52
CA PRO A 32 9.39 -1.85 19.92
C PRO A 32 8.61 -0.94 20.87
N THR A 33 8.31 -1.45 22.07
CA THR A 33 7.75 -0.63 23.16
C THR A 33 8.78 0.41 23.61
N GLN A 34 8.32 1.62 23.92
CA GLN A 34 9.14 2.70 24.47
C GLN A 34 8.71 2.98 25.91
N THR A 35 9.67 3.31 26.77
CA THR A 35 9.44 3.58 28.20
C THR A 35 10.13 4.89 28.57
N ALA A 36 9.46 5.76 29.32
CA ALA A 36 10.06 6.98 29.85
C ALA A 36 9.42 7.41 31.17
N ASN A 37 9.97 8.45 31.78
CA ASN A 37 9.45 9.02 33.03
C ASN A 37 8.14 9.78 32.80
N TYR A 38 7.37 9.95 33.86
CA TYR A 38 6.19 10.81 33.87
C TYR A 38 6.47 12.18 33.24
N ASN A 39 5.54 12.66 32.41
CA ASN A 39 5.61 13.90 31.63
C ASN A 39 6.68 13.94 30.52
N SER A 40 7.37 12.83 30.22
CA SER A 40 8.27 12.77 29.06
C SER A 40 7.47 12.77 27.76
N VAL A 41 7.97 13.45 26.73
CA VAL A 41 7.42 13.41 25.37
C VAL A 41 8.14 12.32 24.57
N ILE A 42 7.36 11.48 23.90
CA ILE A 42 7.85 10.40 23.03
C ILE A 42 7.42 10.66 21.60
N ASN A 43 8.39 10.70 20.68
CA ASN A 43 8.14 10.74 19.24
C ASN A 43 7.75 9.35 18.74
N LEU A 44 6.62 9.27 18.04
CA LEU A 44 6.07 8.02 17.57
C LEU A 44 6.74 7.58 16.26
N PRO A 45 7.19 6.31 16.17
CA PRO A 45 7.77 5.77 14.96
C PRO A 45 6.72 5.62 13.86
N LYS A 46 7.16 5.58 12.60
CA LYS A 46 6.30 5.34 11.44
C LYS A 46 6.60 3.94 10.87
N PRO A 47 5.80 2.92 11.21
CA PRO A 47 5.98 1.59 10.66
C PRO A 47 5.68 1.57 9.16
N THR A 48 5.98 0.45 8.50
CA THR A 48 5.68 0.24 7.07
C THR A 48 4.74 -0.96 6.89
N LYS A 49 3.95 -0.96 5.81
CA LYS A 49 3.08 -2.07 5.43
C LYS A 49 2.95 -2.11 3.91
N THR A 50 3.42 -3.19 3.28
CA THR A 50 3.46 -3.32 1.81
C THR A 50 2.08 -3.11 1.20
N GLY A 51 1.97 -2.15 0.27
CA GLY A 51 0.71 -1.83 -0.40
C GLY A 51 -0.21 -0.87 0.37
N TYR A 52 0.25 -0.33 1.50
CA TYR A 52 -0.51 0.62 2.31
C TYR A 52 0.33 1.84 2.68
N THR A 53 -0.35 2.96 2.92
CA THR A 53 0.22 4.20 3.47
C THR A 53 -0.13 4.31 4.96
N PHE A 54 0.86 4.62 5.79
CA PHE A 54 0.65 4.82 7.23
C PHE A 54 -0.14 6.11 7.46
N ALA A 55 -1.35 5.98 8.02
CA ALA A 55 -2.25 7.11 8.25
C ALA A 55 -2.10 7.73 9.66
N GLY A 56 -1.39 7.06 10.57
CA GLY A 56 -1.14 7.53 11.92
C GLY A 56 -1.45 6.50 13.00
N TRP A 57 -1.16 6.88 14.24
CA TRP A 57 -1.46 6.11 15.44
C TRP A 57 -2.80 6.55 16.05
N TYR A 58 -3.51 5.62 16.67
CA TYR A 58 -4.81 5.85 17.31
C TYR A 58 -4.81 5.28 18.73
N LYS A 59 -5.55 5.90 19.65
CA LYS A 59 -5.63 5.46 21.06
C LYS A 59 -6.51 4.22 21.25
N ASP A 60 -7.36 3.92 20.28
CA ASP A 60 -8.35 2.86 20.35
C ASP A 60 -8.25 1.89 19.18
N ALA A 61 -8.61 0.63 19.42
CA ALA A 61 -8.60 -0.41 18.40
C ALA A 61 -9.61 -0.15 17.27
N SER A 62 -10.66 0.66 17.51
CA SER A 62 -11.64 1.05 16.50
C SER A 62 -11.18 2.20 15.59
N LEU A 63 -9.95 2.71 15.80
CA LEU A 63 -9.30 3.73 15.00
C LEU A 63 -10.10 5.04 14.88
N LYS A 64 -10.72 5.48 16.00
CA LYS A 64 -11.55 6.69 16.06
C LYS A 64 -10.82 7.90 16.62
N THR A 65 -9.92 7.72 17.58
CA THR A 65 -9.19 8.80 18.26
C THR A 65 -7.74 8.87 17.76
N PRO A 66 -7.43 9.73 16.77
CA PRO A 66 -6.08 9.86 16.25
C PRO A 66 -5.13 10.48 17.29
N VAL A 67 -3.86 10.17 17.12
CA VAL A 67 -2.74 10.74 17.87
C VAL A 67 -1.84 11.47 16.88
N GLY A 68 -1.19 12.54 17.34
CA GLY A 68 -0.17 13.25 16.56
C GLY A 68 1.11 12.42 16.37
N ASN A 69 2.20 13.10 16.02
CA ASN A 69 3.50 12.44 15.86
C ASN A 69 4.21 12.17 17.20
N SER A 70 3.64 12.60 18.32
CA SER A 70 4.20 12.40 19.66
C SER A 70 3.10 12.26 20.71
N VAL A 71 3.48 11.73 21.88
CA VAL A 71 2.63 11.65 23.08
C VAL A 71 3.40 12.07 24.31
N THR A 72 2.72 12.71 25.26
CA THR A 72 3.24 12.90 26.62
C THR A 72 2.84 11.72 27.49
N LEU A 73 3.80 11.10 28.16
CA LEU A 73 3.60 9.93 29.00
C LEU A 73 3.10 10.31 30.40
N THR A 74 1.78 10.31 30.56
CA THR A 74 1.10 10.47 31.87
C THR A 74 0.67 9.14 32.48
N ASN A 75 0.57 8.10 31.66
CA ASN A 75 0.13 6.75 32.01
C ASN A 75 0.63 5.77 30.93
N ASN A 76 0.45 4.47 31.14
CA ASN A 76 0.69 3.48 30.07
C ASN A 76 -0.33 3.65 28.94
N ILE A 77 0.13 3.64 27.69
CA ILE A 77 -0.71 3.82 26.50
C ILE A 77 -0.45 2.67 25.51
N THR A 78 -1.49 2.18 24.86
CA THR A 78 -1.37 1.31 23.69
C THR A 78 -1.89 2.05 22.47
N LEU A 79 -1.11 2.07 21.39
CA LEU A 79 -1.44 2.76 20.15
C LEU A 79 -1.65 1.77 19.01
N TYR A 80 -2.63 2.04 18.17
CA TYR A 80 -3.06 1.19 17.05
C TYR A 80 -2.78 1.89 15.72
N ALA A 81 -2.09 1.23 14.81
CA ALA A 81 -1.76 1.80 13.51
C ALA A 81 -2.98 1.80 12.58
N LYS A 82 -3.23 2.92 11.90
CA LYS A 82 -4.19 2.99 10.79
C LYS A 82 -3.45 3.00 9.45
N TRP A 83 -4.05 2.31 8.48
CA TRP A 83 -3.48 2.11 7.15
C TRP A 83 -4.50 2.47 6.08
N ASN A 84 -4.07 3.25 5.09
CA ASN A 84 -4.85 3.50 3.88
C ASN A 84 -4.30 2.58 2.77
N ILE A 85 -5.17 1.82 2.11
CA ILE A 85 -4.74 0.98 0.98
C ILE A 85 -4.30 1.86 -0.19
N ASN A 86 -3.17 1.50 -0.81
CA ASN A 86 -2.64 2.26 -1.94
C ASN A 86 -3.44 1.96 -3.21
N THR A 87 -3.54 2.96 -4.10
CA THR A 87 -4.15 2.84 -5.43
C THR A 87 -3.07 2.97 -6.48
N TYR A 88 -3.14 2.12 -7.51
CA TYR A 88 -2.18 2.07 -8.61
C TYR A 88 -2.88 2.22 -9.95
N THR A 89 -2.14 2.74 -10.93
CA THR A 89 -2.60 2.92 -12.30
C THR A 89 -2.11 1.80 -13.20
N VAL A 90 -3.01 1.23 -14.00
CA VAL A 90 -2.70 0.34 -15.10
C VAL A 90 -2.87 1.09 -16.42
N LYS A 91 -1.76 1.30 -17.12
CA LYS A 91 -1.72 1.89 -18.45
C LYS A 91 -1.77 0.81 -19.52
N PHE A 92 -2.45 1.10 -20.61
CA PHE A 92 -2.60 0.22 -21.76
C PHE A 92 -1.80 0.79 -22.93
N ASN A 93 -0.69 0.15 -23.27
CA ASN A 93 0.05 0.47 -24.48
C ASN A 93 -0.51 -0.36 -25.64
N SER A 94 -1.31 0.27 -26.49
CA SER A 94 -1.95 -0.39 -27.63
C SER A 94 -0.99 -0.80 -28.76
N ASN A 95 0.31 -0.50 -28.66
CA ASN A 95 1.33 -0.86 -29.67
C ASN A 95 0.88 -0.54 -31.11
N GLY A 96 0.48 0.72 -31.33
CA GLY A 96 0.01 1.22 -32.62
C GLY A 96 -1.47 0.94 -32.95
N GLY A 97 -2.23 0.34 -32.03
CA GLY A 97 -3.69 0.29 -32.10
C GLY A 97 -4.38 1.53 -31.52
N SER A 98 -5.71 1.54 -31.54
CA SER A 98 -6.55 2.59 -30.96
C SER A 98 -6.27 2.79 -29.47
N SER A 99 -6.47 4.01 -28.97
CA SER A 99 -6.23 4.35 -27.56
C SER A 99 -7.14 3.55 -26.62
N VAL A 100 -6.60 3.22 -25.43
CA VAL A 100 -7.33 2.55 -24.36
C VAL A 100 -7.06 3.32 -23.06
N THR A 101 -8.13 3.78 -22.42
CA THR A 101 -8.04 4.54 -21.17
C THR A 101 -7.42 3.71 -20.06
N SER A 102 -6.53 4.32 -19.27
CA SER A 102 -5.97 3.68 -18.08
C SER A 102 -7.04 3.34 -17.05
N LYS A 103 -6.79 2.31 -16.25
CA LYS A 103 -7.62 1.94 -15.11
C LYS A 103 -6.87 2.13 -13.81
N THR A 104 -7.59 2.28 -12.71
CA THR A 104 -7.03 2.28 -11.36
C THR A 104 -7.49 1.04 -10.60
N ALA A 105 -6.66 0.58 -9.67
CA ALA A 105 -6.97 -0.53 -8.77
C ALA A 105 -6.30 -0.31 -7.42
N ILE A 106 -6.98 -0.68 -6.34
CA ILE A 106 -6.36 -0.78 -5.02
C ILE A 106 -5.32 -1.91 -5.01
N TYR A 107 -4.36 -1.83 -4.08
CA TYR A 107 -3.32 -2.84 -3.93
C TYR A 107 -3.89 -4.25 -3.91
N ASN A 108 -3.28 -5.14 -4.68
CA ASN A 108 -3.60 -6.55 -4.79
C ASN A 108 -4.99 -6.87 -5.39
N ALA A 109 -5.66 -5.89 -6.01
CA ALA A 109 -6.89 -6.12 -6.78
C ALA A 109 -6.61 -6.49 -8.24
N THR A 110 -7.57 -7.18 -8.87
CA THR A 110 -7.64 -7.37 -10.32
C THR A 110 -8.26 -6.14 -10.99
N ILE A 111 -8.08 -6.01 -12.31
CA ILE A 111 -8.81 -5.05 -13.13
C ILE A 111 -9.70 -5.78 -14.13
N SER A 112 -10.83 -5.17 -14.51
CA SER A 112 -11.64 -5.70 -15.61
C SER A 112 -10.94 -5.53 -16.95
N GLN A 113 -11.17 -6.44 -17.89
CA GLN A 113 -10.67 -6.32 -19.25
C GLN A 113 -11.27 -5.10 -19.95
N PRO A 114 -10.48 -4.24 -20.64
CA PRO A 114 -11.03 -3.15 -21.44
C PRO A 114 -11.65 -3.70 -22.74
N LYS A 115 -12.41 -2.86 -23.46
CA LYS A 115 -12.76 -3.14 -24.84
C LYS A 115 -11.49 -3.33 -25.67
N SER A 116 -11.46 -4.36 -26.51
CA SER A 116 -10.30 -4.63 -27.37
C SER A 116 -10.02 -3.45 -28.29
N PRO A 117 -8.76 -2.97 -28.38
CA PRO A 117 -8.39 -1.94 -29.33
C PRO A 117 -8.45 -2.47 -30.76
N THR A 118 -8.41 -1.57 -31.74
CA THR A 118 -8.36 -1.91 -33.16
C THR A 118 -7.06 -1.41 -33.80
N ARG A 119 -6.56 -2.14 -34.81
CA ARG A 119 -5.39 -1.74 -35.60
C ARG A 119 -5.57 -2.23 -37.04
N LYS A 120 -5.57 -1.30 -38.01
CA LYS A 120 -5.85 -1.61 -39.43
C LYS A 120 -4.86 -2.65 -39.97
N GLY A 121 -5.38 -3.75 -40.52
CA GLY A 121 -4.58 -4.85 -41.07
C GLY A 121 -4.04 -5.85 -40.04
N TYR A 122 -4.51 -5.80 -38.79
CA TYR A 122 -4.06 -6.69 -37.71
C TYR A 122 -5.24 -7.24 -36.89
N VAL A 123 -5.04 -8.43 -36.32
CA VAL A 123 -5.93 -9.05 -35.33
C VAL A 123 -5.33 -8.85 -33.93
N PHE A 124 -6.16 -8.42 -32.97
CA PHE A 124 -5.76 -8.28 -31.57
C PHE A 124 -5.70 -9.65 -30.90
N ILE A 125 -4.55 -10.00 -30.31
CA ILE A 125 -4.35 -11.30 -29.64
C ILE A 125 -4.59 -11.21 -28.14
N GLY A 126 -4.23 -10.08 -27.52
CA GLY A 126 -4.36 -9.93 -26.07
C GLY A 126 -3.41 -8.90 -25.48
N TRP A 127 -3.49 -8.76 -24.15
CA TRP A 127 -2.62 -7.90 -23.36
C TRP A 127 -1.51 -8.72 -22.69
N TYR A 128 -0.31 -8.15 -22.63
CA TYR A 128 0.89 -8.79 -22.14
C TYR A 128 1.59 -7.91 -21.11
N LYS A 129 2.30 -8.53 -20.17
CA LYS A 129 3.02 -7.85 -19.08
C LYS A 129 4.28 -7.16 -19.57
N ASP A 130 4.78 -7.57 -20.73
CA ASP A 130 6.03 -7.11 -21.31
C ASP A 130 5.84 -6.67 -22.76
N ALA A 131 6.70 -5.76 -23.22
CA ALA A 131 6.67 -5.24 -24.58
C ALA A 131 7.01 -6.29 -25.64
N SER A 132 7.74 -7.36 -25.28
CA SER A 132 8.07 -8.45 -26.20
C SER A 132 6.91 -9.43 -26.43
N GLY A 133 5.82 -9.28 -25.68
CA GLY A 133 4.61 -10.10 -25.83
C GLY A 133 4.84 -11.58 -25.47
N LYS A 134 5.67 -11.85 -24.45
CA LYS A 134 5.98 -13.21 -23.98
C LYS A 134 5.04 -13.67 -22.86
N VAL A 135 4.72 -12.79 -21.91
CA VAL A 135 3.92 -13.12 -20.73
C VAL A 135 2.55 -12.47 -20.84
N THR A 136 1.50 -13.26 -20.98
CA THR A 136 0.12 -12.75 -21.04
C THR A 136 -0.30 -12.13 -19.71
N TRP A 137 -1.04 -11.03 -19.76
CA TRP A 137 -1.79 -10.51 -18.62
C TRP A 137 -3.14 -11.22 -18.51
N ASN A 138 -3.43 -11.80 -17.35
CA ASN A 138 -4.68 -12.48 -17.04
C ASN A 138 -5.56 -11.61 -16.12
N PHE A 139 -6.63 -11.04 -16.66
CA PHE A 139 -7.55 -10.14 -15.93
C PHE A 139 -8.27 -10.76 -14.73
N THR A 140 -8.28 -12.10 -14.60
CA THR A 140 -8.92 -12.80 -13.46
C THR A 140 -7.93 -13.24 -12.38
N LYS A 141 -6.64 -13.36 -12.71
CA LYS A 141 -5.61 -13.89 -11.80
C LYS A 141 -4.57 -12.85 -11.40
N ASP A 142 -4.16 -12.00 -12.34
CA ASP A 142 -3.09 -11.03 -12.10
C ASP A 142 -3.56 -9.87 -11.23
N ARG A 143 -2.76 -9.57 -10.22
CA ARG A 143 -3.04 -8.53 -9.23
C ARG A 143 -2.17 -7.31 -9.47
N VAL A 144 -2.76 -6.14 -9.31
CA VAL A 144 -2.05 -4.87 -9.43
C VAL A 144 -1.38 -4.55 -8.11
N THR A 145 -0.05 -4.64 -8.07
CA THR A 145 0.76 -4.36 -6.88
C THR A 145 1.58 -3.08 -6.98
N ALA A 146 1.69 -2.53 -8.18
CA ALA A 146 2.37 -1.27 -8.49
C ALA A 146 1.77 -0.64 -9.76
N ASN A 147 2.18 0.58 -10.08
CA ASN A 147 1.88 1.17 -11.39
C ASN A 147 2.41 0.26 -12.49
N THR A 148 1.53 -0.14 -13.41
CA THR A 148 1.81 -1.19 -14.40
C THR A 148 1.48 -0.68 -15.80
N THR A 149 2.27 -1.05 -16.79
CA THR A 149 1.91 -0.91 -18.20
C THR A 149 1.76 -2.29 -18.81
N ILE A 150 0.64 -2.55 -19.48
CA ILE A 150 0.43 -3.77 -20.26
C ILE A 150 0.34 -3.44 -21.74
N TYR A 151 0.78 -4.39 -22.57
CA TYR A 151 1.10 -4.17 -23.98
C TYR A 151 0.21 -5.03 -24.88
N ALA A 152 -0.38 -4.43 -25.90
CA ALA A 152 -1.17 -5.15 -26.88
C ALA A 152 -0.27 -5.98 -27.81
N LYS A 153 -0.66 -7.22 -28.09
CA LYS A 153 -0.04 -8.05 -29.13
C LYS A 153 -0.96 -8.19 -30.32
N TRP A 154 -0.37 -8.16 -31.51
CA TRP A 154 -1.05 -8.14 -32.79
C TRP A 154 -0.49 -9.22 -33.72
N VAL A 155 -1.33 -9.76 -34.59
CA VAL A 155 -0.92 -10.60 -35.74
C VAL A 155 -1.40 -9.92 -37.01
N SER A 156 -0.54 -9.79 -38.02
CA SER A 156 -0.93 -9.21 -39.31
C SER A 156 -1.94 -10.10 -40.01
N ILE A 157 -2.96 -9.49 -40.60
CA ILE A 157 -3.88 -10.19 -41.48
C ILE A 157 -3.11 -10.43 -42.79
N PRO A 158 -2.93 -11.69 -43.23
CA PRO A 158 -2.24 -11.96 -44.49
C PRO A 158 -2.99 -11.26 -45.63
N ALA A 159 -2.24 -10.69 -46.57
CA ALA A 159 -2.85 -10.10 -47.76
C ALA A 159 -3.65 -11.18 -48.50
N LYS A 160 -4.90 -10.86 -48.86
CA LYS A 160 -5.68 -11.69 -49.79
C LYS A 160 -4.81 -11.88 -51.05
N PRO A 161 -4.59 -13.11 -51.56
CA PRO A 161 -3.75 -13.29 -52.74
C PRO A 161 -4.31 -12.49 -53.90
N THR A 162 -3.54 -11.52 -54.38
CA THR A 162 -3.86 -10.69 -55.54
C THR A 162 -3.60 -11.48 -56.81
N HIS A 163 -4.68 -11.91 -57.46
CA HIS A 163 -4.76 -12.41 -58.85
C HIS A 163 -3.65 -13.39 -59.28
N ALA A 164 -3.85 -14.68 -59.03
CA ALA A 164 -3.25 -15.70 -59.89
C ALA A 164 -3.78 -15.47 -61.31
N LYS A 165 -2.92 -15.00 -62.22
CA LYS A 165 -3.21 -15.01 -63.66
C LYS A 165 -3.42 -16.48 -64.06
N LEU A 166 -4.66 -16.86 -64.33
CA LEU A 166 -4.95 -18.05 -65.13
C LEU A 166 -4.40 -17.79 -66.53
N THR A 167 -3.19 -18.28 -66.79
CA THR A 167 -2.75 -18.53 -68.15
C THR A 167 -3.43 -19.84 -68.56
N LYS A 168 -4.48 -19.73 -69.39
CA LYS A 168 -5.02 -20.87 -70.12
C LYS A 168 -3.96 -21.33 -71.12
N ALA A 169 -3.63 -22.61 -71.09
CA ALA A 169 -3.12 -23.36 -72.24
C ALA A 169 -4.31 -23.96 -72.99
#